data_AF-A0AAV1DBW9-F1
#
_entry.id   AF-A0AAV1DBW9-F1
#
_cell.length_a   1.000
_cell.length_b   1.000
_cell.length_c   1.000
_cell.angle_alpha   90.00
_cell.angle_beta   90.00
_cell.angle_gamma   90.00
#
_symmetry.space_group_name_H-M   'P 1'
#
loop_
_entity.id
_entity.type
_entity.pdbx_description
1 polymer ?
#
loop_
_entity_poly.entity_id
_entity_poly.type
_entity_poly.pdbx_seq_one_letter_code
_entity_poly.pdbx_strand_id
1 'polypeptide(L)'
;MDGKKLEYKGEEALKELEKLTENAAQVQEDILIKILTQNRGTEYLRKYLASDEKGLNFDVAQYKRCMPVITYKDICPYIQRIAHGEAPNLLTSQPVSEMLCSSGTSAGEPKLMPSTEEDLDRRTFLYNLIMPIMNQYISGLDEGKAMYLYFVKAETSTPCGLPARTVLTSYYKSQHFKNRSHDPYNDLTSPNAAILCNDSNQSMYCQLLAGLMHRHQVLRLGAVFASAFLRAITFLERNWPKLCCDISTGKLDPMITDPECQAAMDSMLSSPQPHLADEIDRICRRSRSWRGILCRLWPKAKYIEAVVTGSMSQYIPSLEYYSDGKLPLVCTMYASSECYFGVNLKPLCNPSDVSFTLLPNMAYFEFIPINENGTWSIDLNDEEEAPPNKLVDLVHVRIGSYYELVVTTFAGKQFFFDSLAFQAFDL
;
A
#
# COMPACT_ATOMS: atom_id res chain seq x y z
N MET A 1 -14.85 -12.93 5.09
CA MET A 1 -13.63 -13.60 5.60
C MET A 1 -13.93 -14.29 6.92
N ASP A 2 -13.83 -15.62 6.95
CA ASP A 2 -14.09 -16.46 8.13
C ASP A 2 -12.94 -16.46 9.16
N GLY A 3 -12.06 -15.45 9.11
CA GLY A 3 -11.01 -15.21 10.11
C GLY A 3 -9.96 -16.33 10.25
N LYS A 4 -9.95 -17.35 9.37
CA LYS A 4 -9.14 -18.57 9.57
C LYS A 4 -8.07 -18.85 8.50
N LYS A 5 -8.11 -18.19 7.33
CA LYS A 5 -7.08 -18.38 6.30
C LYS A 5 -6.69 -17.03 5.69
N LEU A 6 -5.51 -16.54 6.05
CA LEU A 6 -4.89 -15.35 5.46
C LEU A 6 -3.90 -15.71 4.35
N GLU A 7 -3.35 -16.92 4.38
CA GLU A 7 -2.40 -17.44 3.38
C GLU A 7 -3.14 -18.13 2.23
N TYR A 8 -3.77 -17.35 1.36
CA TYR A 8 -4.12 -17.85 0.03
C TYR A 8 -2.86 -17.78 -0.84
N LYS A 9 -2.50 -18.88 -1.48
CA LYS A 9 -1.32 -18.98 -2.36
C LYS A 9 -1.69 -19.64 -3.69
N GLY A 10 -1.01 -19.25 -4.76
CA GLY A 10 -1.18 -19.84 -6.09
C GLY A 10 -2.64 -19.82 -6.55
N GLU A 11 -3.12 -20.96 -7.05
CA GLU A 11 -4.48 -21.09 -7.61
C GLU A 11 -5.61 -20.80 -6.61
N GLU A 12 -5.41 -21.07 -5.31
CA GLU A 12 -6.46 -20.81 -4.32
C GLU A 12 -6.72 -19.30 -4.16
N ALA A 13 -5.68 -18.48 -4.24
CA ALA A 13 -5.81 -17.02 -4.22
C ALA A 13 -6.59 -16.52 -5.43
N LEU A 14 -6.34 -17.10 -6.60
CA LEU A 14 -7.02 -16.74 -7.84
C LEU A 14 -8.49 -17.16 -7.83
N LYS A 15 -8.80 -18.35 -7.32
CA LYS A 15 -10.19 -18.82 -7.14
C LYS A 15 -10.96 -17.96 -6.15
N GLU A 16 -10.34 -17.56 -5.04
CA GLU A 16 -10.97 -16.66 -4.08
C GLU A 16 -11.20 -15.27 -4.70
N LEU A 17 -10.24 -14.77 -5.48
CA LEU A 17 -10.40 -13.51 -6.22
C LEU A 17 -11.57 -13.57 -7.22
N GLU A 18 -11.64 -14.62 -8.03
CA GLU A 18 -12.72 -14.85 -9.00
C GLU A 18 -14.08 -14.90 -8.29
N LYS A 19 -14.18 -15.71 -7.22
CA LYS A 19 -15.38 -15.78 -6.38
C LYS A 19 -15.80 -14.43 -5.82
N LEU A 20 -14.86 -13.63 -5.32
CA LEU A 20 -15.13 -12.29 -4.79
C LEU A 20 -15.68 -11.37 -5.89
N THR A 21 -15.11 -11.41 -7.10
CA THR A 21 -15.54 -10.57 -8.22
C THR A 21 -16.88 -11.00 -8.81
N GLU A 22 -17.15 -12.31 -8.95
CA GLU A 22 -18.43 -12.82 -9.46
C GLU A 22 -19.60 -12.51 -8.53
N ASN A 23 -19.35 -12.47 -7.21
CA ASN A 23 -20.36 -12.26 -6.18
C ASN A 23 -20.28 -10.88 -5.54
N ALA A 24 -19.71 -9.89 -6.24
CA ALA A 24 -19.36 -8.59 -5.67
C ALA A 24 -20.56 -7.88 -4.98
N ALA A 25 -21.76 -7.97 -5.55
CA ALA A 25 -22.97 -7.37 -4.97
C ALA A 25 -23.31 -7.98 -3.60
N GLN A 26 -23.36 -9.31 -3.51
CA GLN A 26 -23.64 -10.02 -2.27
C GLN A 26 -22.52 -9.78 -1.24
N VAL A 27 -21.26 -9.80 -1.68
CA VAL A 27 -20.11 -9.56 -0.78
C VAL A 27 -20.16 -8.13 -0.20
N GLN A 28 -20.58 -7.13 -0.97
CA GLN A 28 -20.76 -5.75 -0.49
C GLN A 28 -21.92 -5.62 0.51
N GLU A 29 -23.03 -6.30 0.28
CA GLU A 29 -24.13 -6.35 1.24
C GLU A 29 -23.69 -7.01 2.55
N ASP A 30 -23.06 -8.18 2.46
CA ASP A 30 -22.57 -8.96 3.60
C ASP A 30 -21.53 -8.17 4.42
N ILE A 31 -20.60 -7.47 3.75
CA ILE A 31 -19.55 -6.70 4.44
C ILE A 31 -20.16 -5.52 5.19
N LEU A 32 -21.15 -4.82 4.61
CA LEU A 32 -21.83 -3.73 5.28
C LEU A 32 -22.60 -4.21 6.50
N ILE A 33 -23.41 -5.27 6.35
CA ILE A 33 -24.16 -5.87 7.46
C ILE A 33 -23.20 -6.28 8.58
N LYS A 34 -22.04 -6.86 8.24
CA LYS A 34 -21.02 -7.23 9.22
C LYS A 34 -20.43 -6.01 9.94
N ILE A 35 -20.09 -4.94 9.22
CA ILE A 35 -19.59 -3.68 9.79
C ILE A 35 -20.62 -3.08 10.76
N LEU A 36 -21.87 -2.97 10.33
CA LEU A 36 -22.95 -2.38 11.13
C LEU A 36 -23.26 -3.22 12.37
N THR A 37 -23.31 -4.55 12.23
CA THR A 37 -23.54 -5.46 13.34
C THR A 37 -22.43 -5.36 14.38
N GLN A 38 -21.17 -5.33 13.94
CA GLN A 38 -20.02 -5.18 14.83
C GLN A 38 -20.04 -3.83 15.57
N ASN A 39 -20.35 -2.75 14.86
CA ASN A 39 -20.25 -1.39 15.38
C ASN A 39 -21.56 -0.86 15.97
N ARG A 40 -22.61 -1.68 16.07
CA ARG A 40 -23.96 -1.27 16.49
C ARG A 40 -24.04 -0.49 17.81
N GLY A 41 -23.12 -0.76 18.73
CA GLY A 41 -23.09 -0.14 20.06
C GLY A 41 -22.34 1.20 20.09
N THR A 42 -21.72 1.60 18.99
CA THR A 42 -20.87 2.78 18.93
C THR A 42 -21.68 4.06 19.08
N GLU A 43 -21.07 5.10 19.65
CA GLU A 43 -21.68 6.43 19.75
C GLU A 43 -22.03 6.97 18.35
N TYR A 44 -21.14 6.81 17.38
CA TYR A 44 -21.33 7.30 16.03
C TYR A 44 -22.53 6.64 15.33
N LEU A 45 -22.63 5.30 15.32
CA LEU A 45 -23.77 4.64 14.68
C LEU A 45 -25.08 4.89 15.43
N ARG A 46 -25.06 4.93 16.77
CA ARG A 46 -26.27 5.23 17.55
C ARG A 46 -26.80 6.64 17.28
N LYS A 47 -25.92 7.62 17.09
CA LYS A 47 -26.32 9.00 16.76
C LYS A 47 -27.25 9.07 15.54
N TYR A 48 -27.03 8.24 14.53
CA TYR A 48 -27.77 8.29 13.26
C TYR A 48 -28.84 7.20 13.12
N LEU A 49 -28.56 5.98 13.59
CA LEU A 49 -29.47 4.85 13.43
C LEU A 49 -30.55 4.77 14.51
N ALA A 50 -30.34 5.34 15.70
CA ALA A 50 -31.37 5.36 16.76
C ALA A 50 -32.52 6.33 16.46
N SER A 51 -32.35 7.18 15.44
CA SER A 51 -33.35 8.15 15.00
C SER A 51 -34.27 7.62 13.89
N ASP A 52 -34.08 6.39 13.38
CA ASP A 52 -34.96 5.83 12.37
C ASP A 52 -36.31 5.41 12.98
N GLU A 53 -37.39 6.06 12.54
CA GLU A 53 -38.77 5.76 12.94
C GLU A 53 -39.18 4.32 12.65
N LYS A 54 -38.50 3.63 11.72
CA LYS A 54 -38.77 2.23 11.36
C LYS A 54 -38.08 1.19 12.25
N GLY A 55 -37.29 1.62 13.23
CA GLY A 55 -36.52 0.72 14.11
C GLY A 55 -35.26 0.15 13.45
N LEU A 56 -34.34 -0.37 14.26
CA LEU A 56 -33.02 -0.87 13.82
C LEU A 56 -33.13 -2.24 13.11
N ASN A 57 -32.82 -2.27 11.82
CA ASN A 57 -32.87 -3.47 10.98
C ASN A 57 -31.50 -3.86 10.38
N PHE A 58 -30.49 -2.97 10.48
CA PHE A 58 -29.11 -3.16 10.01
C PHE A 58 -29.01 -3.66 8.55
N ASP A 59 -29.84 -3.11 7.66
CA ASP A 59 -29.81 -3.38 6.22
C ASP A 59 -29.23 -2.21 5.42
N VAL A 60 -28.90 -2.46 4.15
CA VAL A 60 -28.31 -1.47 3.23
C VAL A 60 -29.23 -0.26 3.04
N ALA A 61 -30.55 -0.48 2.99
CA ALA A 61 -31.53 0.57 2.71
C ALA A 61 -31.70 1.55 3.89
N GLN A 62 -31.65 1.06 5.13
CA GLN A 62 -31.60 1.87 6.33
C GLN A 62 -30.27 2.62 6.44
N TYR A 63 -29.16 1.92 6.19
CA TYR A 63 -27.84 2.54 6.21
C TYR A 63 -27.76 3.75 5.28
N LYS A 64 -28.12 3.57 4.00
CA LYS A 64 -28.11 4.66 3.01
C LYS A 64 -29.06 5.80 3.37
N ARG A 65 -30.18 5.53 4.05
CA ARG A 65 -31.14 6.59 4.42
C ARG A 65 -30.67 7.41 5.62
N CYS A 66 -29.99 6.79 6.58
CA CYS A 66 -29.71 7.40 7.88
C CYS A 66 -28.29 7.96 8.01
N MET A 67 -27.32 7.37 7.30
CA MET A 67 -25.92 7.73 7.46
C MET A 67 -25.50 8.86 6.53
N PRO A 68 -24.93 9.96 7.04
CA PRO A 68 -24.47 11.06 6.20
C PRO A 68 -23.18 10.70 5.47
N VAL A 69 -22.96 11.34 4.32
CA VAL A 69 -21.64 11.34 3.67
C VAL A 69 -20.77 12.37 4.38
N ILE A 70 -19.61 11.94 4.87
CA ILE A 70 -18.78 12.76 5.75
C ILE A 70 -17.34 12.87 5.28
N THR A 71 -16.68 13.93 5.73
CA THR A 71 -15.25 14.17 5.54
C THR A 71 -14.46 13.89 6.82
N TYR A 72 -13.15 14.01 6.74
CA TYR A 72 -12.29 13.90 7.93
C TYR A 72 -12.64 14.90 9.04
N LYS A 73 -13.12 16.10 8.69
CA LYS A 73 -13.44 17.14 9.67
C LYS A 73 -14.56 16.69 10.62
N ASP A 74 -15.53 15.96 10.10
CA ASP A 74 -16.75 15.57 10.82
C ASP A 74 -16.47 14.49 11.88
N ILE A 75 -15.48 13.63 11.65
CA ILE A 75 -15.08 12.60 12.62
C ILE A 75 -13.80 12.93 13.40
N CYS A 76 -13.13 14.03 13.07
CA CYS A 76 -11.98 14.51 13.83
C CYS A 76 -12.26 14.60 15.35
N PRO A 77 -13.43 15.09 15.82
CA PRO A 77 -13.73 15.10 17.26
C PRO A 77 -13.69 13.71 17.90
N TYR A 78 -14.18 12.67 17.23
CA TYR A 78 -14.13 11.30 17.73
C TYR A 78 -12.69 10.77 17.73
N ILE A 79 -11.92 11.04 16.67
CA ILE A 79 -10.51 10.63 16.56
C ILE A 79 -9.68 11.25 17.69
N GLN A 80 -9.89 12.53 17.98
CA GLN A 80 -9.21 13.21 19.08
C GLN A 80 -9.56 12.58 20.43
N ARG A 81 -10.84 12.27 20.69
CA ARG A 81 -11.26 11.58 21.91
C ARG A 81 -10.60 10.21 22.06
N ILE A 82 -10.51 9.43 20.98
CA ILE A 82 -9.75 8.16 20.97
C ILE A 82 -8.27 8.39 21.27
N ALA A 83 -7.65 9.38 20.62
CA ALA A 83 -6.24 9.72 20.82
C ALA A 83 -5.92 10.20 22.26
N HIS A 84 -6.91 10.70 22.99
CA HIS A 84 -6.81 11.09 24.41
C HIS A 84 -7.24 9.98 25.38
N GLY A 85 -7.60 8.80 24.88
CA GLY A 85 -7.85 7.62 25.71
C GLY A 85 -9.26 7.56 26.29
N GLU A 86 -10.23 8.22 25.66
CA GLU A 86 -11.63 8.06 26.04
C GLU A 86 -12.09 6.61 25.85
N ALA A 87 -13.07 6.18 26.67
CA ALA A 87 -13.62 4.84 26.70
C ALA A 87 -14.01 4.31 25.29
N PRO A 88 -13.91 2.98 25.06
CA PRO A 88 -14.13 2.37 23.75
C PRO A 88 -15.57 2.57 23.24
N ASN A 89 -15.79 2.26 21.96
CA ASN A 89 -17.08 2.37 21.24
C ASN A 89 -17.45 3.78 20.76
N LEU A 90 -16.46 4.60 20.37
CA LEU A 90 -16.73 5.88 19.70
C LEU A 90 -17.10 5.68 18.22
N LEU A 91 -16.14 5.19 17.43
CA LEU A 91 -16.32 4.89 15.99
C LEU A 91 -16.45 3.38 15.74
N THR A 92 -15.67 2.57 16.45
CA THR A 92 -15.65 1.11 16.32
C THR A 92 -15.79 0.44 17.68
N SER A 93 -16.41 -0.74 17.69
CA SER A 93 -16.50 -1.58 18.90
C SER A 93 -15.22 -2.37 19.16
N GLN A 94 -14.32 -2.46 18.18
CA GLN A 94 -13.04 -3.12 18.34
C GLN A 94 -12.02 -2.18 19.00
N PRO A 95 -11.05 -2.70 19.78
CA PRO A 95 -9.96 -1.90 20.28
C PRO A 95 -9.15 -1.28 19.13
N VAL A 96 -8.97 0.03 19.18
CA VAL A 96 -8.05 0.74 18.27
C VAL A 96 -6.63 0.42 18.73
N SER A 97 -5.84 -0.20 17.86
CA SER A 97 -4.46 -0.59 18.16
C SER A 97 -3.46 0.51 17.82
N GLU A 98 -3.78 1.37 16.84
CA GLU A 98 -2.90 2.44 16.38
C GLU A 98 -3.64 3.54 15.60
N MET A 99 -2.94 4.67 15.38
CA MET A 99 -3.37 5.75 14.50
C MET A 99 -2.51 5.79 13.24
N LEU A 100 -3.13 5.65 12.07
CA LEU A 100 -2.41 5.70 10.80
C LEU A 100 -2.40 7.11 10.24
N CYS A 101 -1.20 7.67 10.08
CA CYS A 101 -1.01 8.99 9.50
C CYS A 101 -1.18 8.90 7.97
N SER A 102 -2.19 9.58 7.44
CA SER A 102 -2.37 9.79 6.00
C SER A 102 -1.36 10.82 5.48
N SER A 103 -1.04 10.74 4.19
CA SER A 103 -0.23 11.79 3.54
C SER A 103 -1.04 13.06 3.27
N GLY A 104 -2.37 12.97 3.24
CA GLY A 104 -3.26 14.12 3.23
C GLY A 104 -3.25 14.83 4.57
N THR A 105 -3.19 16.16 4.55
CA THR A 105 -3.16 17.01 5.74
C THR A 105 -4.51 17.68 5.99
N SER A 106 -4.85 17.94 7.25
CA SER A 106 -5.96 18.79 7.67
C SER A 106 -5.42 19.83 8.66
N ALA A 107 -5.59 21.12 8.35
CA ALA A 107 -5.02 22.22 9.13
C ALA A 107 -3.48 22.14 9.31
N GLY A 108 -2.77 21.62 8.31
CA GLY A 108 -1.29 21.49 8.32
C GLY A 108 -0.77 20.19 8.94
N GLU A 109 -1.61 19.43 9.65
CA GLU A 109 -1.22 18.17 10.29
C GLU A 109 -1.70 16.95 9.50
N PRO A 110 -0.96 15.82 9.50
CA PRO A 110 -1.41 14.57 8.89
C PRO A 110 -2.75 14.09 9.48
N LYS A 111 -3.68 13.66 8.61
CA LYS A 111 -4.94 13.06 9.06
C LYS A 111 -4.66 11.73 9.80
N LEU A 112 -5.21 11.54 11.00
CA LEU A 112 -5.03 10.35 11.82
C LEU A 112 -6.19 9.37 11.62
N MET A 113 -5.88 8.14 11.21
CA MET A 113 -6.88 7.15 10.85
C MET A 113 -6.84 5.98 11.85
N PRO A 114 -7.86 5.81 12.72
CA PRO A 114 -7.89 4.71 13.69
C PRO A 114 -7.78 3.34 12.99
N SER A 115 -6.91 2.46 13.46
CA SER A 115 -6.77 1.12 12.90
C SER A 115 -6.94 0.07 13.99
N THR A 116 -7.49 -1.07 13.59
CA THR A 116 -7.67 -2.26 14.43
C THR A 116 -6.71 -3.35 13.97
N GLU A 117 -6.49 -4.38 14.80
CA GLU A 117 -5.70 -5.55 14.40
C GLU A 117 -6.28 -6.27 13.18
N GLU A 118 -7.61 -6.38 13.07
CA GLU A 118 -8.25 -7.00 11.90
C GLU A 118 -7.98 -6.24 10.59
N ASP A 119 -7.67 -4.93 10.63
CA ASP A 119 -7.31 -4.20 9.41
C ASP A 119 -5.98 -4.66 8.86
N LEU A 120 -5.06 -5.11 9.72
CA LEU A 120 -3.76 -5.65 9.31
C LEU A 120 -3.91 -7.00 8.60
N ASP A 121 -4.83 -7.84 9.06
CA ASP A 121 -5.21 -9.09 8.40
C ASP A 121 -5.73 -8.84 6.98
N ARG A 122 -6.62 -7.86 6.81
CA ARG A 122 -7.16 -7.48 5.48
C ARG A 122 -6.06 -6.96 4.55
N ARG A 123 -5.12 -6.16 5.05
CA ARG A 123 -3.97 -5.69 4.27
C ARG A 123 -3.12 -6.86 3.79
N THR A 124 -2.84 -7.80 4.68
CA THR A 124 -2.07 -9.01 4.37
C THR A 124 -2.78 -9.86 3.32
N PHE A 125 -4.11 -10.00 3.42
CA PHE A 125 -4.92 -10.65 2.38
C PHE A 125 -4.69 -10.04 0.99
N LEU A 126 -4.75 -8.71 0.86
CA LEU A 126 -4.50 -8.03 -0.42
C LEU A 126 -3.08 -8.29 -0.94
N TYR A 127 -2.05 -8.16 -0.08
CA TYR A 127 -0.66 -8.45 -0.47
C TYR A 127 -0.49 -9.88 -1.00
N ASN A 128 -1.17 -10.85 -0.40
CA ASN A 128 -1.10 -12.25 -0.80
C ASN A 128 -1.74 -12.54 -2.17
N LEU A 129 -2.52 -11.62 -2.73
CA LEU A 129 -3.07 -11.74 -4.10
C LEU A 129 -2.08 -11.30 -5.19
N ILE A 130 -1.12 -10.43 -4.87
CA ILE A 130 -0.24 -9.79 -5.85
C ILE A 130 0.59 -10.84 -6.60
N MET A 131 1.31 -11.70 -5.90
CA MET A 131 2.20 -12.68 -6.54
C MET A 131 1.46 -13.77 -7.33
N PRO A 132 0.33 -14.32 -6.84
CA PRO A 132 -0.52 -15.19 -7.64
C PRO A 132 -0.99 -14.56 -8.97
N ILE A 133 -1.39 -13.28 -8.95
CA ILE A 133 -1.76 -12.55 -10.18
C ILE A 133 -0.53 -12.41 -11.09
N MET A 134 0.60 -11.91 -10.56
CA MET A 134 1.84 -11.72 -11.33
C MET A 134 2.34 -13.01 -11.99
N ASN A 135 2.20 -14.16 -11.31
CA ASN A 135 2.69 -15.44 -11.80
C ASN A 135 1.91 -15.96 -13.03
N GLN A 136 0.72 -15.42 -13.30
CA GLN A 136 0.01 -15.69 -14.56
C GLN A 136 0.70 -15.06 -15.77
N TYR A 137 1.45 -13.97 -15.55
CA TYR A 137 2.07 -13.17 -16.61
C TYR A 137 3.58 -13.39 -16.75
N ILE A 138 4.27 -13.60 -15.62
CA ILE A 138 5.71 -13.80 -15.58
C ILE A 138 6.01 -15.03 -14.75
N SER A 139 6.43 -16.11 -15.41
CA SER A 139 6.84 -17.36 -14.77
C SER A 139 8.24 -17.28 -14.16
N GLY A 140 8.52 -18.19 -13.22
CA GLY A 140 9.85 -18.35 -12.60
C GLY A 140 10.26 -17.14 -11.76
N LEU A 141 9.32 -16.51 -11.06
CA LEU A 141 9.62 -15.44 -10.08
C LEU A 141 10.02 -15.99 -8.71
N ASP A 142 9.75 -17.27 -8.47
CA ASP A 142 10.11 -18.08 -7.31
C ASP A 142 11.56 -18.63 -7.36
N GLU A 143 12.23 -18.50 -8.50
CA GLU A 143 13.61 -18.99 -8.72
C GLU A 143 14.70 -17.98 -8.31
N GLY A 144 14.32 -16.87 -7.70
CA GLY A 144 15.25 -15.79 -7.38
C GLY A 144 14.72 -14.85 -6.31
N LYS A 145 15.27 -13.64 -6.29
CA LYS A 145 15.04 -12.64 -5.24
C LYS A 145 14.38 -11.37 -5.77
N ALA A 146 13.74 -10.66 -4.87
CA ALA A 146 13.21 -9.33 -5.08
C ALA A 146 14.11 -8.28 -4.40
N MET A 147 14.64 -7.34 -5.19
CA MET A 147 15.25 -6.14 -4.64
C MET A 147 14.18 -5.05 -4.55
N TYR A 148 13.37 -5.14 -3.51
CA TYR A 148 12.34 -4.16 -3.19
C TYR A 148 12.77 -3.32 -1.99
N LEU A 149 12.81 -2.00 -2.18
CA LEU A 149 13.30 -1.07 -1.17
C LEU A 149 12.17 -0.59 -0.29
N TYR A 150 12.23 -0.99 0.99
CA TYR A 150 11.22 -0.67 2.00
C TYR A 150 11.80 0.33 3.00
N PHE A 151 11.02 1.34 3.38
CA PHE A 151 11.47 2.36 4.32
C PHE A 151 10.42 2.59 5.40
N VAL A 152 10.84 2.45 6.66
CA VAL A 152 10.07 2.97 7.79
C VAL A 152 10.25 4.49 7.88
N LYS A 153 9.24 5.15 8.46
CA LYS A 153 9.28 6.57 8.82
C LYS A 153 9.19 6.74 10.33
N ALA A 154 9.57 7.93 10.80
CA ALA A 154 9.39 8.34 12.19
C ALA A 154 7.95 8.13 12.66
N GLU A 155 7.81 7.76 13.92
CA GLU A 155 6.55 7.48 14.60
C GLU A 155 6.43 8.42 15.78
N THR A 156 5.19 8.76 16.12
CA THR A 156 4.86 9.51 17.34
C THR A 156 3.91 8.68 18.19
N SER A 157 3.55 9.21 19.35
CA SER A 157 2.56 8.59 20.24
C SER A 157 1.45 9.59 20.52
N THR A 158 0.22 9.12 20.57
CA THR A 158 -0.93 9.93 20.99
C THR A 158 -0.85 10.21 22.51
N PRO A 159 -1.62 11.18 23.04
CA PRO A 159 -1.67 11.44 24.47
C PRO A 159 -1.99 10.21 25.35
N CYS A 160 -2.78 9.26 24.85
CA CYS A 160 -3.08 8.00 25.55
C CYS A 160 -2.08 6.86 25.30
N GLY A 161 -1.01 7.11 24.54
CA GLY A 161 0.05 6.13 24.28
C GLY A 161 -0.14 5.25 23.03
N LEU A 162 -1.15 5.51 22.19
CA LEU A 162 -1.31 4.78 20.93
C LEU A 162 -0.21 5.19 19.94
N PRO A 163 0.42 4.24 19.23
CA PRO A 163 1.38 4.58 18.20
C PRO A 163 0.69 5.31 17.05
N ALA A 164 1.30 6.40 16.57
CA ALA A 164 0.87 7.18 15.42
C ALA A 164 1.95 7.16 14.33
N ARG A 165 1.64 6.55 13.18
CA ARG A 165 2.64 6.25 12.14
C ARG A 165 2.03 6.03 10.77
N THR A 166 2.85 6.04 9.71
CA THR A 166 2.35 5.72 8.37
C THR A 166 1.93 4.25 8.25
N VAL A 167 0.96 3.96 7.39
CA VAL A 167 0.44 2.59 7.18
C VAL A 167 1.52 1.59 6.78
N LEU A 168 2.52 2.02 6.00
CA LEU A 168 3.64 1.17 5.60
C LEU A 168 4.59 0.91 6.76
N THR A 169 4.91 1.92 7.58
CA THR A 169 5.69 1.73 8.81
C THR A 169 5.00 0.72 9.73
N SER A 170 3.69 0.86 9.92
CA SER A 170 2.87 -0.09 10.69
C SER A 170 3.03 -1.51 10.14
N TYR A 171 2.81 -1.70 8.84
CA TYR A 171 2.90 -3.01 8.20
C TYR A 171 4.30 -3.63 8.35
N TYR A 172 5.38 -2.90 8.06
CA TYR A 172 6.74 -3.43 8.16
C TYR A 172 7.12 -3.79 9.59
N LYS A 173 6.63 -3.04 10.59
CA LYS A 173 6.90 -3.34 12.01
C LYS A 173 6.02 -4.44 12.59
N SER A 174 4.98 -4.87 11.87
CA SER A 174 4.05 -5.89 12.31
C SER A 174 4.65 -7.31 12.27
N GLN A 175 3.97 -8.24 12.95
CA GLN A 175 4.34 -9.66 12.92
C GLN A 175 4.08 -10.29 11.55
N HIS A 176 3.09 -9.80 10.79
CA HIS A 176 2.81 -10.27 9.42
C HIS A 176 3.99 -10.05 8.49
N PHE A 177 4.74 -8.98 8.67
CA PHE A 177 5.96 -8.72 7.91
C PHE A 177 7.18 -9.39 8.53
N LYS A 178 7.42 -9.20 9.84
CA LYS A 178 8.64 -9.67 10.52
C LYS A 178 8.75 -11.18 10.57
N ASN A 179 7.64 -11.86 10.84
CA ASN A 179 7.56 -13.31 11.03
C ASN A 179 6.88 -13.99 9.83
N ARG A 180 6.91 -13.37 8.66
CA ARG A 180 6.38 -13.97 7.43
C ARG A 180 7.03 -15.33 7.20
N SER A 181 6.19 -16.33 6.94
CA SER A 181 6.64 -17.65 6.49
C SER A 181 7.49 -17.50 5.23
N HIS A 182 8.48 -18.39 5.04
CA HIS A 182 9.26 -18.38 3.80
C HIS A 182 8.32 -18.53 2.60
N ASP A 183 8.41 -17.58 1.67
CA ASP A 183 7.65 -17.53 0.43
C ASP A 183 8.64 -17.29 -0.72
N PRO A 184 8.82 -18.27 -1.62
CA PRO A 184 9.74 -18.15 -2.76
C PRO A 184 9.49 -16.91 -3.63
N TYR A 185 8.23 -16.45 -3.74
CA TYR A 185 7.86 -15.29 -4.55
C TYR A 185 8.23 -13.94 -3.89
N ASN A 186 8.47 -13.96 -2.57
CA ASN A 186 8.77 -12.79 -1.75
C ASN A 186 10.11 -12.94 -1.01
N ASP A 187 11.06 -13.69 -1.57
CA ASP A 187 12.42 -13.76 -1.06
C ASP A 187 13.16 -12.43 -1.34
N LEU A 188 13.29 -11.60 -0.32
CA LEU A 188 13.87 -10.26 -0.44
C LEU A 188 15.40 -10.31 -0.41
N THR A 189 16.04 -9.35 -1.08
CA THR A 189 17.48 -9.10 -0.87
C THR A 189 17.74 -8.42 0.47
N SER A 190 16.88 -7.47 0.84
CA SER A 190 17.04 -6.62 2.02
C SER A 190 16.75 -7.37 3.32
N PRO A 191 17.68 -7.38 4.30
CA PRO A 191 17.39 -7.92 5.61
C PRO A 191 16.37 -7.05 6.35
N ASN A 192 15.55 -7.66 7.23
CA ASN A 192 14.55 -6.94 8.02
C ASN A 192 15.18 -5.81 8.85
N ALA A 193 16.39 -5.99 9.40
CA ALA A 193 17.10 -4.95 10.14
C ALA A 193 17.33 -3.68 9.31
N ALA A 194 17.75 -3.82 8.04
CA ALA A 194 17.96 -2.67 7.15
C ALA A 194 16.62 -1.98 6.79
N ILE A 195 15.55 -2.74 6.61
CA ILE A 195 14.21 -2.21 6.32
C ILE A 195 13.65 -1.41 7.51
N LEU A 196 13.92 -1.90 8.73
CA LEU A 196 13.40 -1.34 9.98
C LEU A 196 14.29 -0.26 10.61
N CYS A 197 15.45 0.02 10.00
CA CYS A 197 16.34 1.08 10.42
C CYS A 197 15.65 2.44 10.29
N ASN A 198 15.64 3.22 11.37
CA ASN A 198 15.02 4.54 11.39
C ASN A 198 15.84 5.59 10.62
N ASP A 199 17.15 5.39 10.46
CA ASP A 199 17.99 6.24 9.62
C ASP A 199 17.84 5.84 8.16
N SER A 200 17.15 6.69 7.40
CA SER A 200 16.87 6.44 5.98
C SER A 200 18.11 6.30 5.10
N ASN A 201 19.24 6.95 5.45
CA ASN A 201 20.48 6.84 4.67
C ASN A 201 21.16 5.50 4.93
N GLN A 202 21.21 5.06 6.19
CA GLN A 202 21.76 3.75 6.55
C GLN A 202 20.89 2.63 5.97
N SER A 203 19.57 2.75 6.10
CA SER A 203 18.61 1.83 5.47
C SER A 203 18.82 1.73 3.96
N MET A 204 18.89 2.86 3.26
CA MET A 204 19.14 2.91 1.81
C MET A 204 20.47 2.24 1.43
N TYR A 205 21.54 2.55 2.16
CA TYR A 205 22.86 2.01 1.90
C TYR A 205 22.88 0.49 2.06
N CYS A 206 22.39 -0.03 3.19
CA CYS A 206 22.38 -1.46 3.48
C CYS A 206 21.49 -2.25 2.50
N GLN A 207 20.32 -1.71 2.13
CA GLN A 207 19.44 -2.38 1.17
C GLN A 207 20.02 -2.43 -0.25
N LEU A 208 20.67 -1.34 -0.71
CA LEU A 208 21.36 -1.33 -2.01
C LEU A 208 22.58 -2.25 -2.00
N LEU A 209 23.34 -2.27 -0.90
CA LEU A 209 24.47 -3.19 -0.72
C LEU A 209 24.00 -4.64 -0.83
N ALA A 210 22.95 -5.02 -0.09
CA ALA A 210 22.34 -6.35 -0.19
C ALA A 210 21.84 -6.65 -1.62
N GLY A 211 21.21 -5.69 -2.28
CA GLY A 211 20.76 -5.81 -3.67
C GLY A 211 21.89 -6.06 -4.67
N LEU A 212 23.05 -5.43 -4.48
CA LEU A 212 24.24 -5.64 -5.30
C LEU A 212 24.90 -7.00 -5.04
N MET A 213 24.98 -7.41 -3.77
CA MET A 213 25.50 -8.74 -3.39
C MET A 213 24.70 -9.87 -4.03
N HIS A 214 23.38 -9.70 -4.14
CA HIS A 214 22.48 -10.69 -4.75
C HIS A 214 22.20 -10.45 -6.24
N ARG A 215 22.95 -9.59 -6.93
CA ARG A 215 22.57 -9.07 -8.25
C ARG A 215 22.18 -10.11 -9.31
N HIS A 216 22.82 -11.28 -9.31
CA HIS A 216 22.56 -12.36 -10.27
C HIS A 216 21.31 -13.21 -9.94
N GLN A 217 20.71 -12.98 -8.78
CA GLN A 217 19.49 -13.64 -8.31
C GLN A 217 18.27 -12.70 -8.40
N VAL A 218 18.47 -11.40 -8.61
CA VAL A 218 17.37 -10.43 -8.61
C VAL A 218 16.52 -10.55 -9.88
N LEU A 219 15.24 -10.85 -9.69
CA LEU A 219 14.24 -10.99 -10.75
C LEU A 219 13.27 -9.81 -10.83
N ARG A 220 13.12 -9.04 -9.76
CA ARG A 220 12.32 -7.81 -9.74
C ARG A 220 12.97 -6.73 -8.90
N LEU A 221 12.84 -5.50 -9.35
CA LEU A 221 13.39 -4.29 -8.74
C LEU A 221 12.23 -3.40 -8.34
N GLY A 222 12.29 -2.67 -7.23
CA GLY A 222 11.20 -1.76 -6.93
C GLY A 222 11.28 -1.00 -5.63
N ALA A 223 10.26 -0.17 -5.44
CA ALA A 223 9.89 0.48 -4.20
C ALA A 223 8.40 0.85 -4.31
N VAL A 224 7.76 1.23 -3.20
CA VAL A 224 6.31 1.56 -3.23
C VAL A 224 5.97 2.64 -4.26
N PHE A 225 6.76 3.71 -4.31
CA PHE A 225 6.56 4.81 -5.26
C PHE A 225 7.77 4.94 -6.20
N ALA A 226 7.50 5.32 -7.46
CA ALA A 226 8.54 5.58 -8.45
C ALA A 226 9.60 6.59 -7.95
N SER A 227 9.17 7.63 -7.24
CA SER A 227 10.05 8.64 -6.63
C SER A 227 11.05 8.04 -5.64
N ALA A 228 10.63 7.06 -4.82
CA ALA A 228 11.50 6.40 -3.86
C ALA A 228 12.55 5.53 -4.57
N PHE A 229 12.16 4.83 -5.63
CA PHE A 229 13.08 4.01 -6.42
C PHE A 229 14.09 4.87 -7.19
N LEU A 230 13.66 5.97 -7.81
CA LEU A 230 14.56 6.93 -8.47
C LEU A 230 15.56 7.56 -7.50
N ARG A 231 15.13 7.86 -6.26
CA ARG A 231 16.03 8.34 -5.21
C ARG A 231 17.08 7.29 -4.86
N ALA A 232 16.72 6.01 -4.86
CA ALA A 232 17.69 4.92 -4.64
C ALA A 232 18.70 4.81 -5.78
N ILE A 233 18.26 4.95 -7.03
CA ILE A 233 19.16 4.98 -8.20
C ILE A 233 20.14 6.17 -8.07
N THR A 234 19.63 7.35 -7.71
CA THR A 234 20.47 8.54 -7.48
C THR A 234 21.44 8.34 -6.32
N PHE A 235 21.02 7.65 -5.25
CA PHE A 235 21.88 7.32 -4.12
C PHE A 235 23.00 6.37 -4.55
N LEU A 236 22.66 5.34 -5.33
CA LEU A 236 23.61 4.39 -5.89
C LEU A 236 24.63 5.10 -6.80
N GLU A 237 24.19 6.00 -7.67
CA GLU A 237 25.07 6.79 -8.56
C GLU A 237 26.15 7.56 -7.79
N ARG A 238 25.82 8.04 -6.58
CA ARG A 238 26.75 8.80 -5.74
C ARG A 238 27.64 7.91 -4.85
N ASN A 239 27.16 6.73 -4.48
CA ASN A 239 27.77 5.91 -3.43
C ASN A 239 28.31 4.55 -3.91
N TRP A 240 28.15 4.19 -5.19
CA TRP A 240 28.65 2.92 -5.73
C TRP A 240 30.14 2.64 -5.43
N PRO A 241 31.08 3.62 -5.37
CA PRO A 241 32.47 3.30 -5.05
C PRO A 241 32.63 2.75 -3.63
N LYS A 242 31.86 3.26 -2.67
CA LYS A 242 31.84 2.78 -1.28
C LYS A 242 31.22 1.38 -1.21
N LEU A 243 30.07 1.19 -1.86
CA LEU A 243 29.42 -0.11 -1.94
C LEU A 243 30.34 -1.18 -2.56
N CYS A 244 31.11 -0.85 -3.61
CA CYS A 244 32.12 -1.75 -4.17
C CYS A 244 33.27 -2.03 -3.19
N CYS A 245 33.73 -1.02 -2.44
CA CYS A 245 34.76 -1.19 -1.41
C CYS A 245 34.31 -2.18 -0.34
N ASP A 246 33.08 -2.05 0.13
CA ASP A 246 32.51 -2.94 1.15
C ASP A 246 32.42 -4.38 0.65
N ILE A 247 31.91 -4.58 -0.57
CA ILE A 247 31.84 -5.91 -1.22
C ILE A 247 33.24 -6.50 -1.41
N SER A 248 34.22 -5.69 -1.84
CA SER A 248 35.58 -6.15 -2.12
C SER A 248 36.35 -6.53 -0.85
N THR A 249 36.14 -5.79 0.24
CA THR A 249 36.90 -5.95 1.48
C THR A 249 36.18 -6.81 2.52
N GLY A 250 34.88 -7.03 2.36
CA GLY A 250 34.03 -7.69 3.35
C GLY A 250 33.85 -6.85 4.63
N LYS A 251 34.02 -5.52 4.53
CA LYS A 251 33.92 -4.60 5.67
C LYS A 251 32.88 -3.53 5.38
N LEU A 252 31.93 -3.36 6.28
CA LEU A 252 30.88 -2.36 6.14
C LEU A 252 31.43 -0.93 6.34
N ASP A 253 30.95 0.02 5.55
CA ASP A 253 31.29 1.44 5.69
C ASP A 253 30.93 1.94 7.10
N PRO A 254 31.84 2.65 7.81
CA PRO A 254 31.62 3.11 9.17
C PRO A 254 30.54 4.19 9.30
N MET A 255 29.96 4.70 8.21
CA MET A 255 28.74 5.52 8.27
C MET A 255 27.53 4.73 8.78
N ILE A 256 27.56 3.39 8.69
CA ILE A 256 26.54 2.54 9.26
C ILE A 256 26.84 2.36 10.74
N THR A 257 26.06 3.05 11.57
CA THR A 257 26.19 3.09 13.03
C THR A 257 25.08 2.34 13.74
N ASP A 258 23.99 2.01 13.05
CA ASP A 258 22.88 1.23 13.59
C ASP A 258 23.32 -0.23 13.87
N PRO A 259 23.28 -0.70 15.13
CA PRO A 259 23.82 -2.00 15.50
C PRO A 259 23.12 -3.19 14.84
N GLU A 260 21.81 -3.10 14.60
CA GLU A 260 21.06 -4.18 13.93
C GLU A 260 21.44 -4.26 12.45
N CYS A 261 21.62 -3.11 11.79
CA CYS A 261 22.15 -3.05 10.43
C CYS A 261 23.56 -3.60 10.36
N GLN A 262 24.45 -3.20 11.28
CA GLN A 262 25.82 -3.72 11.33
C GLN A 262 25.82 -5.25 11.45
N ALA A 263 25.11 -5.81 12.42
CA ALA A 263 25.04 -7.25 12.63
C ALA A 263 24.48 -8.00 11.40
N ALA A 264 23.42 -7.47 10.78
CA ALA A 264 22.82 -8.08 9.60
C ALA A 264 23.77 -8.03 8.39
N MET A 265 24.42 -6.89 8.15
CA MET A 265 25.30 -6.69 7.01
C MET A 265 26.65 -7.40 7.18
N ASP A 266 27.21 -7.46 8.40
CA ASP A 266 28.45 -8.21 8.69
C ASP A 266 28.26 -9.71 8.41
N SER A 267 27.09 -10.26 8.73
CA SER A 267 26.73 -11.64 8.39
C SER A 267 26.72 -11.84 6.87
N MET A 268 26.14 -10.91 6.11
CA MET A 268 26.11 -10.96 4.65
C MET A 268 27.50 -10.79 4.03
N LEU A 269 28.31 -9.86 4.55
CA LEU A 269 29.65 -9.51 4.08
C LEU A 269 30.76 -10.45 4.60
N SER A 270 30.41 -11.48 5.36
CA SER A 270 31.34 -12.41 6.02
C SER A 270 32.42 -13.00 5.11
N SER A 271 32.19 -13.05 3.80
CA SER A 271 33.19 -13.42 2.79
C SER A 271 33.43 -12.28 1.79
N PRO A 272 34.66 -11.73 1.69
CA PRO A 272 35.02 -10.74 0.68
C PRO A 272 34.82 -11.26 -0.76
N GLN A 273 34.23 -10.44 -1.64
CA GLN A 273 33.92 -10.79 -3.02
C GLN A 273 34.52 -9.79 -4.04
N PRO A 274 35.86 -9.75 -4.19
CA PRO A 274 36.54 -8.78 -5.06
C PRO A 274 36.12 -8.88 -6.54
N HIS A 275 35.86 -10.09 -7.04
CA HIS A 275 35.40 -10.27 -8.43
C HIS A 275 34.04 -9.60 -8.68
N LEU A 276 33.12 -9.68 -7.72
CA LEU A 276 31.81 -9.03 -7.80
C LEU A 276 31.96 -7.50 -7.76
N ALA A 277 32.81 -7.00 -6.86
CA ALA A 277 33.10 -5.57 -6.77
C ALA A 277 33.70 -5.01 -8.07
N ASP A 278 34.64 -5.74 -8.68
CA ASP A 278 35.25 -5.38 -9.97
C ASP A 278 34.22 -5.35 -11.10
N GLU A 279 33.27 -6.28 -11.11
CA GLU A 279 32.19 -6.29 -12.11
C GLU A 279 31.29 -5.05 -11.96
N ILE A 280 30.90 -4.73 -10.73
CA ILE A 280 30.07 -3.56 -10.44
C ILE A 280 30.83 -2.26 -10.74
N ASP A 281 32.11 -2.13 -10.36
CA ASP A 281 32.94 -0.97 -10.72
C ASP A 281 33.02 -0.82 -12.23
N ARG A 282 33.28 -1.89 -12.99
CA ARG A 282 33.32 -1.82 -14.45
C ARG A 282 31.99 -1.35 -15.04
N ILE A 283 30.86 -1.80 -14.51
CA ILE A 283 29.53 -1.37 -14.97
C ILE A 283 29.30 0.11 -14.66
N CYS A 284 29.54 0.55 -13.43
CA CYS A 284 29.29 1.92 -12.99
C CYS A 284 30.29 2.93 -13.60
N ARG A 285 31.58 2.62 -13.59
CA ARG A 285 32.66 3.50 -14.08
C ARG A 285 32.68 3.64 -15.60
N ARG A 286 32.40 2.58 -16.36
CA ARG A 286 32.35 2.63 -17.83
C ARG A 286 31.08 3.27 -18.38
N SER A 287 30.09 3.53 -17.51
CA SER A 287 28.85 4.21 -17.88
C SER A 287 29.08 5.69 -18.13
N ARG A 288 29.43 6.06 -19.37
CA ARG A 288 29.35 7.47 -19.83
C ARG A 288 27.93 8.05 -19.66
N SER A 289 26.94 7.16 -19.65
CA SER A 289 25.54 7.42 -19.35
C SER A 289 24.99 6.27 -18.49
N TRP A 290 24.15 6.62 -17.51
CA TRP A 290 23.40 5.68 -16.66
C TRP A 290 22.16 5.10 -17.35
N ARG A 291 21.93 5.38 -18.64
CA ARG A 291 20.87 4.75 -19.43
C ARG A 291 21.01 3.22 -19.37
N GLY A 292 19.93 2.51 -19.08
CA GLY A 292 19.93 1.05 -18.97
C GLY A 292 20.83 0.48 -17.86
N ILE A 293 21.20 1.28 -16.85
CA ILE A 293 22.04 0.82 -15.74
C ILE A 293 21.38 -0.31 -14.95
N LEU A 294 20.05 -0.28 -14.79
CA LEU A 294 19.32 -1.29 -14.03
C LEU A 294 19.48 -2.68 -14.65
N CYS A 295 19.35 -2.76 -15.97
CA CYS A 295 19.52 -4.01 -16.72
C CYS A 295 20.97 -4.51 -16.74
N ARG A 296 21.96 -3.63 -16.53
CA ARG A 296 23.37 -4.00 -16.45
C ARG A 296 23.74 -4.47 -15.04
N LEU A 297 23.27 -3.77 -14.01
CA LEU A 297 23.51 -4.15 -12.63
C LEU A 297 22.68 -5.36 -12.22
N TRP A 298 21.44 -5.51 -12.68
CA TRP A 298 20.57 -6.64 -12.37
C TRP A 298 20.12 -7.33 -13.66
N PRO A 299 20.96 -8.17 -14.26
CA PRO A 299 20.75 -8.67 -15.62
C PRO A 299 19.58 -9.67 -15.77
N LYS A 300 19.08 -10.22 -14.66
CA LYS A 300 17.91 -11.11 -14.65
C LYS A 300 16.61 -10.40 -14.25
N ALA A 301 16.65 -9.08 -14.00
CA ALA A 301 15.45 -8.33 -13.67
C ALA A 301 14.44 -8.44 -14.81
N LYS A 302 13.20 -8.78 -14.47
CA LYS A 302 12.09 -8.97 -15.40
C LYS A 302 11.17 -7.75 -15.46
N TYR A 303 11.08 -6.97 -14.39
CA TYR A 303 10.26 -5.76 -14.32
C TYR A 303 10.67 -4.82 -13.18
N ILE A 304 10.15 -3.59 -13.22
CA ILE A 304 10.22 -2.61 -12.13
C ILE A 304 8.85 -2.52 -11.47
N GLU A 305 8.77 -2.81 -10.17
CA GLU A 305 7.58 -2.69 -9.36
C GLU A 305 7.55 -1.33 -8.65
N ALA A 306 6.63 -0.46 -9.06
CA ALA A 306 6.43 0.84 -8.43
C ALA A 306 5.08 1.45 -8.84
N VAL A 307 4.47 2.24 -7.95
CA VAL A 307 3.36 3.10 -8.34
C VAL A 307 3.86 4.18 -9.30
N VAL A 308 3.35 4.13 -10.54
CA VAL A 308 3.57 5.08 -11.64
C VAL A 308 2.27 5.71 -12.15
N THR A 309 1.14 5.47 -11.48
CA THR A 309 -0.15 6.11 -11.77
C THR A 309 -0.30 7.45 -11.04
N GLY A 310 -1.32 8.22 -11.40
CA GLY A 310 -1.60 9.53 -10.79
C GLY A 310 -0.41 10.48 -10.92
N SER A 311 -0.07 11.17 -9.83
CA SER A 311 1.07 12.11 -9.79
C SER A 311 2.44 11.45 -9.96
N MET A 312 2.55 10.11 -9.86
CA MET A 312 3.80 9.40 -10.10
C MET A 312 4.10 9.18 -11.59
N SER A 313 3.14 9.40 -12.49
CA SER A 313 3.30 9.23 -13.94
C SER A 313 4.41 10.11 -14.53
N GLN A 314 4.67 11.27 -13.92
CA GLN A 314 5.79 12.16 -14.29
C GLN A 314 7.17 11.49 -14.24
N TYR A 315 7.30 10.39 -13.50
CA TYR A 315 8.56 9.67 -13.32
C TYR A 315 8.78 8.53 -14.33
N ILE A 316 7.78 8.20 -15.16
CA ILE A 316 7.87 7.15 -16.17
C ILE A 316 9.09 7.35 -17.09
N PRO A 317 9.33 8.54 -17.70
CA PRO A 317 10.47 8.71 -18.61
C PRO A 317 11.83 8.46 -17.95
N SER A 318 11.96 8.80 -16.66
CA SER A 318 13.19 8.56 -15.89
C SER A 318 13.41 7.06 -15.63
N LEU A 319 12.36 6.32 -15.29
CA LEU A 319 12.45 4.87 -15.10
C LEU A 319 12.79 4.15 -16.41
N GLU A 320 12.16 4.57 -17.52
CA GLU A 320 12.47 4.07 -18.86
C GLU A 320 13.91 4.39 -19.27
N TYR A 321 14.43 5.57 -18.93
CA TYR A 321 15.84 5.90 -19.15
C TYR A 321 16.76 4.92 -18.41
N TYR A 322 16.55 4.69 -17.12
CA TYR A 322 17.42 3.80 -16.33
C TYR A 322 17.26 2.31 -16.67
N SER A 323 16.13 1.90 -17.27
CA SER A 323 15.91 0.54 -17.79
C SER A 323 16.21 0.38 -19.28
N ASP A 324 16.51 1.47 -19.99
CA ASP A 324 16.59 1.52 -21.47
C ASP A 324 15.30 1.02 -22.15
N GLY A 325 14.14 1.22 -21.50
CA GLY A 325 12.84 0.75 -21.95
C GLY A 325 12.67 -0.78 -21.95
N LYS A 326 13.60 -1.54 -21.36
CA LYS A 326 13.61 -3.01 -21.40
C LYS A 326 12.81 -3.67 -20.29
N LEU A 327 12.55 -2.94 -19.20
CA LEU A 327 11.80 -3.45 -18.06
C LEU A 327 10.41 -2.82 -18.05
N PRO A 328 9.32 -3.62 -18.09
CA PRO A 328 7.98 -3.10 -17.90
C PRO A 328 7.83 -2.49 -16.50
N LEU A 329 6.99 -1.47 -16.39
CA LEU A 329 6.66 -0.79 -15.14
C LEU A 329 5.36 -1.36 -14.61
N VAL A 330 5.40 -1.99 -13.44
CA VAL A 330 4.29 -2.73 -12.86
C VAL A 330 3.72 -1.98 -11.66
N CYS A 331 2.45 -1.58 -11.78
CA CYS A 331 1.62 -1.08 -10.68
C CYS A 331 0.74 -2.21 -10.16
N THR A 332 0.98 -2.69 -8.94
CA THR A 332 0.34 -3.90 -8.41
C THR A 332 -0.96 -3.64 -7.64
N MET A 333 -1.05 -2.55 -6.89
CA MET A 333 -2.14 -2.31 -5.95
C MET A 333 -2.48 -0.83 -5.79
N TYR A 334 -3.71 -0.57 -5.33
CA TYR A 334 -4.20 0.74 -4.92
C TYR A 334 -4.69 0.68 -3.46
N ALA A 335 -4.15 1.56 -2.62
CA ALA A 335 -4.40 1.57 -1.19
C ALA A 335 -4.12 2.94 -0.56
N SER A 336 -4.65 3.15 0.64
CA SER A 336 -4.44 4.33 1.48
C SER A 336 -4.27 3.98 2.96
N SER A 337 -4.10 5.00 3.82
CA SER A 337 -4.07 4.82 5.28
C SER A 337 -5.46 4.50 5.87
N GLU A 338 -6.51 4.90 5.17
CA GLU A 338 -7.91 4.69 5.52
C GLU A 338 -8.35 3.26 5.21
N CYS A 339 -8.01 2.76 4.02
CA CYS A 339 -8.41 1.46 3.51
C CYS A 339 -7.46 0.95 2.41
N TYR A 340 -7.31 -0.37 2.30
CA TYR A 340 -6.67 -1.01 1.15
C TYR A 340 -7.77 -1.38 0.15
N PHE A 341 -7.64 -0.92 -1.09
CA PHE A 341 -8.78 -0.89 -2.00
C PHE A 341 -8.79 -2.06 -2.97
N GLY A 342 -7.73 -2.21 -3.76
CA GLY A 342 -7.76 -3.10 -4.92
C GLY A 342 -6.40 -3.45 -5.50
N VAL A 343 -6.42 -4.33 -6.50
CA VAL A 343 -5.24 -4.85 -7.21
C VAL A 343 -5.36 -4.63 -8.71
N ASN A 344 -4.23 -4.54 -9.41
CA ASN A 344 -4.20 -4.52 -10.87
C ASN A 344 -4.20 -5.96 -11.39
N LEU A 345 -5.26 -6.36 -12.09
CA LEU A 345 -5.40 -7.70 -12.66
C LEU A 345 -4.61 -7.90 -13.96
N LYS A 346 -4.16 -6.82 -14.60
CA LYS A 346 -3.38 -6.79 -15.84
C LYS A 346 -2.05 -6.05 -15.59
N PRO A 347 -1.15 -6.59 -14.73
CA PRO A 347 0.04 -5.89 -14.26
C PRO A 347 1.07 -5.51 -15.35
N LEU A 348 1.00 -6.13 -16.54
CA LEU A 348 1.88 -5.81 -17.67
C LEU A 348 1.25 -4.86 -18.69
N CYS A 349 0.10 -4.24 -18.40
CA CYS A 349 -0.45 -3.20 -19.26
C CYS A 349 0.47 -1.96 -19.32
N ASN A 350 0.26 -1.08 -20.30
CA ASN A 350 1.00 0.17 -20.32
C ASN A 350 0.67 1.00 -19.08
N PRO A 351 1.61 1.80 -18.55
CA PRO A 351 1.35 2.67 -17.41
C PRO A 351 0.15 3.62 -17.56
N SER A 352 -0.20 4.01 -18.79
CA SER A 352 -1.38 4.83 -19.11
C SER A 352 -2.70 4.07 -18.97
N ASP A 353 -2.66 2.74 -19.06
CA ASP A 353 -3.82 1.85 -19.16
C ASP A 353 -4.03 1.06 -17.85
N VAL A 354 -3.37 1.46 -16.76
CA VAL A 354 -3.49 0.81 -15.47
C VAL A 354 -4.88 1.05 -14.90
N SER A 355 -5.58 -0.04 -14.59
CA SER A 355 -6.84 -0.03 -13.86
C SER A 355 -6.72 -0.92 -12.62
N PHE A 356 -7.38 -0.52 -11.54
CA PHE A 356 -7.41 -1.28 -10.30
C PHE A 356 -8.80 -1.85 -10.05
N THR A 357 -8.88 -3.16 -9.86
CA THR A 357 -10.10 -3.84 -9.45
C THR A 357 -10.23 -3.75 -7.94
N LEU A 358 -11.25 -3.03 -7.48
CA LEU A 358 -11.59 -2.93 -6.06
C LEU A 358 -12.02 -4.31 -5.54
N LEU A 359 -11.49 -4.70 -4.39
CA LEU A 359 -11.80 -5.99 -3.77
C LEU A 359 -13.00 -5.84 -2.84
N PRO A 360 -14.17 -6.42 -3.16
CA PRO A 360 -15.44 -6.12 -2.49
C PRO A 360 -15.49 -6.56 -1.01
N ASN A 361 -14.51 -7.34 -0.53
CA ASN A 361 -14.41 -7.76 0.87
C ASN A 361 -13.58 -6.80 1.75
N MET A 362 -12.99 -5.74 1.19
CA MET A 362 -12.07 -4.85 1.92
C MET A 362 -12.79 -3.78 2.74
N ALA A 363 -13.82 -3.19 2.15
CA ALA A 363 -14.71 -2.20 2.76
C ALA A 363 -16.03 -2.19 1.98
N TYR A 364 -17.05 -1.52 2.50
CA TYR A 364 -18.22 -1.17 1.71
C TYR A 364 -17.91 0.10 0.89
N PHE A 365 -18.13 0.02 -0.42
CA PHE A 365 -17.73 1.03 -1.41
C PHE A 365 -18.96 1.67 -2.05
N GLU A 366 -18.96 3.00 -2.04
CA GLU A 366 -19.96 3.84 -2.67
C GLU A 366 -19.27 4.92 -3.52
N PHE A 367 -20.01 5.48 -4.46
CA PHE A 367 -19.46 6.36 -5.49
C PHE A 367 -20.33 7.60 -5.68
N ILE A 368 -19.72 8.79 -5.56
CA ILE A 368 -20.37 10.06 -5.89
C ILE A 368 -20.08 10.37 -7.36
N PRO A 369 -21.09 10.50 -8.24
CA PRO A 369 -20.85 10.79 -9.65
C PRO A 369 -20.32 12.21 -9.87
N ILE A 370 -19.23 12.36 -10.62
CA ILE A 370 -18.60 13.65 -10.95
C ILE A 370 -18.54 13.87 -12.46
N ASN A 371 -18.57 15.13 -12.87
CA ASN A 371 -18.39 15.57 -14.25
C ASN A 371 -16.89 15.47 -14.65
N GLU A 372 -16.60 15.50 -15.95
CA GLU A 372 -15.22 15.44 -16.48
C GLU A 372 -14.30 16.56 -15.99
N ASN A 373 -14.89 17.71 -15.62
CA ASN A 373 -14.19 18.85 -15.04
C ASN A 373 -13.90 18.69 -13.53
N GLY A 374 -14.24 17.54 -12.94
CA GLY A 374 -14.07 17.25 -11.52
C GLY A 374 -15.11 17.89 -10.61
N THR A 375 -16.09 18.63 -11.13
CA THR A 375 -17.20 19.12 -10.31
C THR A 375 -18.20 18.00 -10.09
N TRP A 376 -18.89 18.02 -8.96
CA TRP A 376 -19.99 17.08 -8.73
C TRP A 376 -21.04 17.23 -9.84
N SER A 377 -21.48 16.11 -10.41
CA SER A 377 -22.54 16.09 -11.44
C SER A 377 -23.93 16.36 -10.85
N ILE A 378 -23.97 16.46 -9.52
CA ILE A 378 -25.12 16.77 -8.71
C ILE A 378 -25.00 18.25 -8.37
N ASP A 379 -26.02 19.05 -8.67
CA ASP A 379 -26.14 20.42 -8.17
C ASP A 379 -26.12 20.38 -6.64
N LEU A 380 -24.96 20.69 -6.07
CA LEU A 380 -24.72 20.82 -4.65
C LEU A 380 -24.44 22.31 -4.45
N ASN A 381 -25.38 23.03 -3.85
CA ASN A 381 -25.09 24.37 -3.36
C ASN A 381 -23.92 24.22 -2.39
N ASP A 382 -22.93 25.11 -2.49
CA ASP A 382 -21.59 25.06 -1.87
C ASP A 382 -21.53 24.82 -0.33
N GLU A 383 -22.67 24.61 0.34
CA GLU A 383 -22.80 24.39 1.78
C GLU A 383 -23.55 23.10 2.17
N GLU A 384 -24.05 22.28 1.23
CA GLU A 384 -24.81 21.04 1.56
C GLU A 384 -24.05 19.74 1.23
N GLU A 385 -24.03 18.82 2.20
CA GLU A 385 -23.53 17.44 2.08
C GLU A 385 -24.19 16.72 0.89
N ALA A 386 -23.44 15.88 0.17
CA ALA A 386 -24.00 15.06 -0.92
C ALA A 386 -25.12 14.17 -0.37
N PRO A 387 -26.38 14.27 -0.88
CA PRO A 387 -27.48 13.51 -0.32
C PRO A 387 -27.25 12.00 -0.54
N PRO A 388 -27.38 11.17 0.52
CA PRO A 388 -27.06 9.74 0.46
C PRO A 388 -27.79 8.95 -0.65
N ASN A 389 -28.99 9.41 -1.04
CA ASN A 389 -29.80 8.81 -2.10
C ASN A 389 -29.22 8.97 -3.53
N LYS A 390 -28.07 9.62 -3.69
CA LYS A 390 -27.40 9.81 -4.99
C LYS A 390 -26.08 9.05 -5.13
N LEU A 391 -25.69 8.28 -4.11
CA LEU A 391 -24.53 7.41 -4.18
C LEU A 391 -24.82 6.18 -5.05
N VAL A 392 -23.84 5.79 -5.84
CA VAL A 392 -23.87 4.58 -6.67
C VAL A 392 -23.10 3.47 -5.96
N ASP A 393 -23.64 2.26 -5.93
CA ASP A 393 -22.95 1.09 -5.37
C ASP A 393 -21.86 0.57 -6.31
N LEU A 394 -20.89 -0.16 -5.76
CA LEU A 394 -19.78 -0.75 -6.52
C LEU A 394 -20.18 -1.44 -7.83
N VAL A 395 -21.24 -2.25 -7.81
CA VAL A 395 -21.69 -3.02 -9.00
C VAL A 395 -22.58 -2.22 -9.96
N HIS A 396 -22.93 -0.99 -9.61
CA HIS A 396 -23.84 -0.13 -10.37
C HIS A 396 -23.15 1.06 -11.04
N VAL A 397 -21.81 1.16 -10.92
CA VAL A 397 -21.02 2.18 -11.63
C VAL A 397 -21.11 2.00 -13.14
N ARG A 398 -21.03 3.10 -13.89
CA ARG A 398 -21.17 3.11 -15.35
C ARG A 398 -19.82 3.29 -16.01
N ILE A 399 -19.48 2.39 -16.92
CA ILE A 399 -18.25 2.45 -17.72
C ILE A 399 -18.09 3.84 -18.35
N GLY A 400 -16.88 4.37 -18.27
CA GLY A 400 -16.52 5.68 -18.82
C GLY A 400 -16.94 6.88 -17.96
N SER A 401 -17.77 6.69 -16.93
CA SER A 401 -18.17 7.75 -16.01
C SER A 401 -17.15 7.95 -14.90
N TYR A 402 -17.07 9.17 -14.38
CA TYR A 402 -16.16 9.55 -13.31
C TYR A 402 -16.89 9.56 -11.97
N TYR A 403 -16.20 9.12 -10.92
CA TYR A 403 -16.72 9.06 -9.57
C TYR A 403 -15.69 9.48 -8.53
N GLU A 404 -16.17 9.92 -7.39
CA GLU A 404 -15.39 10.06 -6.18
C GLU A 404 -15.73 8.93 -5.20
N LEU A 405 -14.70 8.33 -4.61
CA LEU A 405 -14.83 7.13 -3.78
C LEU A 405 -15.23 7.47 -2.34
N VAL A 406 -16.29 6.81 -1.88
CA VAL A 406 -16.76 6.82 -0.50
C VAL A 406 -16.56 5.42 0.10
N VAL A 407 -15.98 5.36 1.29
CA VAL A 407 -15.65 4.09 1.94
C VAL A 407 -16.22 4.01 3.34
N THR A 408 -16.75 2.84 3.67
CA THR A 408 -17.20 2.47 5.01
C THR A 408 -16.45 1.24 5.50
N THR A 409 -15.75 1.38 6.63
CA THR A 409 -14.78 0.39 7.12
C THR A 409 -15.10 -0.15 8.51
N PHE A 410 -14.47 -1.27 8.87
CA PHE A 410 -14.61 -1.93 10.17
C PHE A 410 -14.13 -1.08 11.35
N ALA A 411 -13.16 -0.20 11.13
CA ALA A 411 -12.66 0.76 12.11
C ALA A 411 -13.63 1.94 12.37
N GLY A 412 -14.87 1.85 11.86
CA GLY A 412 -15.91 2.87 12.10
C GLY A 412 -15.72 4.13 11.28
N LYS A 413 -14.90 4.04 10.23
CA LYS A 413 -14.65 5.15 9.31
C LYS A 413 -15.72 5.10 8.25
N GLN A 414 -16.45 6.20 8.10
CA GLN A 414 -17.14 6.54 6.87
C GLN A 414 -16.37 7.75 6.32
N PHE A 415 -15.82 7.67 5.12
CA PHE A 415 -15.05 8.78 4.56
C PHE A 415 -15.39 9.00 3.11
N PHE A 416 -15.42 10.28 2.77
CA PHE A 416 -15.10 10.84 1.48
C PHE A 416 -13.58 10.85 1.24
N PHE A 417 -13.11 10.24 0.15
CA PHE A 417 -11.71 10.33 -0.26
C PHE A 417 -11.50 11.54 -1.17
N ASP A 418 -11.17 12.66 -0.54
CA ASP A 418 -10.80 13.91 -1.21
C ASP A 418 -9.60 13.64 -2.14
N SER A 419 -9.79 13.76 -3.46
CA SER A 419 -8.78 13.95 -4.54
C SER A 419 -8.55 12.87 -5.62
N LEU A 420 -9.38 11.83 -5.78
CA LEU A 420 -9.22 10.93 -6.94
C LEU A 420 -10.55 10.70 -7.67
N ALA A 421 -10.62 11.25 -8.88
CA ALA A 421 -11.63 10.90 -9.88
C ALA A 421 -11.33 9.49 -10.41
N PHE A 422 -12.24 8.56 -10.19
CA PHE A 422 -12.18 7.19 -10.71
C PHE A 422 -13.01 7.09 -11.96
N GLN A 423 -12.42 6.61 -13.06
CA GLN A 423 -13.18 6.18 -14.22
C GLN A 423 -13.52 4.69 -14.07
N ALA A 424 -14.78 4.32 -14.27
CA ALA A 424 -15.15 2.91 -14.28
C ALA A 424 -14.74 2.25 -15.62
N PHE A 425 -14.14 1.07 -15.52
CA PHE A 425 -13.71 0.24 -16.64
C PHE A 425 -14.36 -1.15 -16.55
N ASP A 426 -14.45 -1.84 -17.69
CA ASP A 426 -14.87 -3.25 -17.72
C ASP A 426 -13.71 -4.15 -17.24
N LEU A 427 -14.05 -5.31 -16.67
CA LEU A 427 -13.06 -6.27 -16.15
C LEU A 427 -12.37 -7.05 -17.29
#